data_AF-A0A087UNY7-F1
#
_entry.id   AF-A0A087UNY7-F1
#
_cell.length_a   1.000
_cell.length_b   1.000
_cell.length_c   1.000
_cell.angle_alpha   90.00
_cell.angle_beta   90.00
_cell.angle_gamma   90.00
#
_symmetry.space_group_name_H-M   'P 1'
#
loop_
_entity.id
_entity.type
_entity.pdbx_description
1 polymer ?
#
loop_
_entity_poly.entity_id
_entity_poly.type
_entity_poly.pdbx_seq_one_letter_code
_entity_poly.pdbx_strand_id
1 'polypeptide(L)'
;MDIESCQNTSCSHVCLTETCVKAAAALLKNMDSTVSPCDDFYQFACGRWPQHHELPSDRSYYDTFSLMKDELKTKLKELLEEPISEED
;
A
#
# COMPACT_ATOMS: atom_id res chain seq x y z
N MET A 1 -15.88 13.92 13.89
CA MET A 1 -14.73 12.99 14.12
C MET A 1 -14.73 12.82 15.62
N ASP A 2 -15.73 12.10 16.12
CA ASP A 2 -16.15 12.16 17.50
C ASP A 2 -15.75 10.85 18.16
N ILE A 3 -14.74 10.94 19.02
CA ILE A 3 -14.08 9.83 19.73
C ILE A 3 -14.79 9.56 21.07
N GLU A 4 -16.06 9.93 21.22
CA GLU A 4 -16.77 9.74 22.50
C GLU A 4 -18.20 9.24 22.29
N SER A 5 -18.38 7.92 22.25
CA SER A 5 -19.44 7.22 22.99
C SER A 5 -19.50 5.71 22.65
N CYS A 6 -18.51 4.97 23.12
CA CYS A 6 -18.68 3.53 23.33
C CYS A 6 -19.31 3.32 24.72
N GLN A 7 -20.61 3.05 24.79
CA GLN A 7 -21.27 2.61 26.03
C GLN A 7 -21.87 1.20 25.84
N ASN A 8 -21.57 0.30 26.79
CA ASN A 8 -21.97 -1.12 26.90
C ASN A 8 -21.46 -2.10 25.81
N THR A 9 -20.30 -2.70 26.11
CA THR A 9 -19.82 -4.05 25.71
C THR A 9 -19.71 -4.45 24.23
N SER A 10 -19.91 -3.55 23.27
CA SER A 10 -19.37 -3.77 21.93
C SER A 10 -19.16 -2.45 21.22
N CYS A 11 -17.89 -2.07 21.07
CA CYS A 11 -17.50 -0.94 20.25
C CYS A 11 -16.41 -1.39 19.30
N SER A 12 -16.81 -2.04 18.22
CA SER A 12 -15.92 -2.27 17.09
C SER A 12 -16.38 -1.41 15.93
N HIS A 13 -15.89 -0.17 15.89
CA HIS A 13 -15.90 0.65 14.67
C HIS A 13 -14.75 0.25 13.73
N VAL A 14 -14.15 -0.93 13.95
CA VAL A 14 -13.07 -1.44 13.11
C VAL A 14 -13.69 -2.14 11.91
N CYS A 15 -13.37 -1.64 10.72
CA CYS A 15 -13.75 -2.28 9.47
C CYS A 15 -12.98 -3.60 9.30
N LEU A 16 -13.70 -4.72 9.21
CA LEU A 16 -13.13 -6.06 9.02
C LEU A 16 -13.44 -6.65 7.64
N THR A 17 -13.87 -5.82 6.68
CA THR A 17 -13.99 -6.27 5.29
C THR A 17 -12.61 -6.64 4.75
N GLU A 18 -12.57 -7.57 3.81
CA GLU A 18 -11.33 -8.00 3.17
C GLU A 18 -10.50 -6.81 2.66
N THR A 19 -11.15 -5.83 2.04
CA THR A 19 -10.51 -4.59 1.56
C THR A 19 -9.86 -3.79 2.68
N CYS A 20 -10.56 -3.61 3.81
CA CYS A 20 -10.01 -2.88 4.96
C CYS A 20 -8.81 -3.62 5.57
N VAL A 21 -8.89 -4.95 5.71
CA VAL A 21 -7.79 -5.76 6.26
C VAL A 21 -6.56 -5.70 5.34
N LYS A 22 -6.74 -5.81 4.02
CA LYS A 22 -5.66 -5.69 3.04
C LYS A 22 -5.01 -4.31 3.08
N ALA A 23 -5.81 -3.24 3.14
CA ALA A 23 -5.30 -1.87 3.23
C ALA A 23 -4.51 -1.65 4.53
N ALA A 24 -5.04 -2.09 5.67
CA ALA A 24 -4.36 -2.00 6.96
C ALA A 24 -3.03 -2.77 6.96
N ALA A 25 -3.01 -3.99 6.40
CA ALA A 25 -1.78 -4.77 6.26
C ALA A 25 -0.73 -4.06 5.39
N ALA A 26 -1.14 -3.45 4.26
CA ALA A 26 -0.25 -2.69 3.39
C ALA A 26 0.35 -1.45 4.08
N LEU A 27 -0.43 -0.75 4.90
CA LEU A 27 0.07 0.37 5.72
C LEU A 27 1.09 -0.12 6.75
N LEU A 28 0.72 -1.11 7.57
CA LEU A 28 1.56 -1.64 8.65
C LEU A 28 2.88 -2.24 8.15
N LYS A 29 2.89 -2.80 6.93
CA LYS A 29 4.10 -3.34 6.31
C LYS A 29 5.18 -2.28 6.11
N ASN A 30 4.80 -1.05 5.80
CA ASN A 30 5.74 0.02 5.45
C ASN A 30 6.06 0.97 6.62
N MET A 31 5.22 0.98 7.66
CA MET A 31 5.41 1.79 8.85
C MET A 31 6.52 1.26 9.78
N ASP A 32 7.32 2.17 10.32
CA ASP A 32 8.26 1.92 11.40
C ASP A 32 7.75 2.52 12.72
N SER A 33 7.02 1.71 13.49
CA SER A 33 6.43 2.12 14.77
C SER A 33 7.45 2.34 15.90
N THR A 34 8.74 2.17 15.64
CA THR A 34 9.81 2.45 16.62
C THR A 34 10.16 3.94 16.66
N VAL A 35 9.74 4.71 15.64
CA VAL A 35 9.98 6.14 15.52
C VAL A 35 8.73 6.92 15.90
N SER A 36 8.90 8.01 16.65
CA SER A 36 7.79 8.91 16.97
C SER A 36 7.35 9.69 15.72
N PRO A 37 6.04 9.71 15.37
CA PRO A 37 5.55 10.48 14.23
C PRO A 37 5.74 11.99 14.39
N CYS A 38 5.89 12.49 15.62
CA CYS A 38 6.13 13.90 15.90
C CYS A 38 7.59 14.31 15.63
N ASP A 39 8.51 13.34 15.59
CA ASP A 39 9.94 13.59 15.40
C ASP A 39 10.33 13.43 13.92
N ASP A 40 9.92 12.32 13.29
CA ASP A 40 10.10 12.07 11.86
C ASP A 40 8.91 11.25 11.31
N PHE A 41 7.94 11.95 10.75
CA PHE A 41 6.76 11.31 10.17
C PHE A 41 7.08 10.46 8.93
N TYR A 42 8.13 10.81 8.17
CA TYR A 42 8.52 10.03 7.00
C TYR A 42 9.08 8.67 7.44
N GLN A 43 10.01 8.66 8.40
CA GLN A 43 10.54 7.41 8.92
C GLN A 43 9.45 6.59 9.62
N PHE A 44 8.55 7.21 10.39
CA PHE A 44 7.41 6.51 10.98
C PHE A 44 6.49 5.86 9.93
N ALA A 45 6.12 6.58 8.88
CA ALA A 45 5.16 6.10 7.89
C ALA A 45 5.76 5.14 6.85
N CYS A 46 7.03 5.37 6.48
CA CYS A 46 7.68 4.73 5.32
C CYS A 46 9.01 4.04 5.67
N GLY A 47 9.46 4.06 6.93
CA GLY A 47 10.79 3.60 7.33
C GLY A 47 11.11 2.13 7.04
N ARG A 48 10.08 1.30 6.81
CA ARG A 48 10.24 -0.09 6.37
C ARG A 48 10.08 -0.30 4.87
N TRP A 49 9.69 0.72 4.10
CA TRP A 49 9.54 0.63 2.65
C TRP A 49 10.78 0.04 1.97
N PRO A 50 12.02 0.51 2.23
CA PRO A 50 13.21 -0.01 1.57
C PRO A 50 13.54 -1.47 1.91
N GLN A 51 13.01 -2.00 3.03
CA GLN A 51 13.21 -3.40 3.44
C GLN A 51 12.38 -4.37 2.60
N HIS A 52 11.35 -3.85 1.93
CA HIS A 52 10.39 -4.63 1.15
C HIS A 52 10.39 -4.27 -0.34
N HIS A 53 11.04 -3.16 -0.70
CA HIS A 53 11.09 -2.62 -2.05
C HIS A 53 12.52 -2.16 -2.32
N GLU A 54 13.37 -3.11 -2.74
CA GLU A 54 14.74 -2.82 -3.14
C GLU A 54 14.75 -1.88 -4.35
N LEU A 55 15.64 -0.89 -4.34
CA LEU A 55 15.82 0.02 -5.47
C LEU A 55 16.41 -0.77 -6.66
N PRO A 56 15.68 -0.90 -7.78
CA PRO A 56 16.21 -1.55 -8.96
C PRO A 56 17.46 -0.80 -9.49
N SER A 57 18.46 -1.53 -9.98
CA SER A 57 19.75 -0.95 -10.41
C SER A 57 19.64 0.03 -11.58
N ASP A 58 18.54 -0.02 -12.33
CA ASP A 58 18.23 0.86 -13.46
C ASP A 58 17.48 2.14 -13.04
N ARG A 59 17.26 2.36 -11.73
CA ARG A 59 16.45 3.47 -11.22
C ARG A 59 17.19 4.25 -10.13
N SER A 60 16.90 5.55 -10.09
CA SER A 60 17.40 6.46 -9.04
C SER A 60 16.45 6.60 -7.85
N TYR A 61 15.19 6.17 -8.00
CA TYR A 61 14.19 6.16 -6.94
C TYR A 61 13.20 5.01 -7.16
N TYR A 62 12.55 4.57 -6.08
CA TYR A 62 11.49 3.58 -6.15
C TYR A 62 10.45 3.85 -5.06
N ASP A 63 9.32 4.38 -5.48
CA ASP A 63 8.20 4.81 -4.62
C ASP A 63 6.89 4.09 -5.00
N THR A 64 5.80 4.45 -4.34
CA THR A 64 4.48 3.85 -4.58
C THR A 64 3.97 4.10 -5.99
N PHE A 65 4.28 5.24 -6.60
CA PHE A 65 3.92 5.52 -8.00
C PHE A 65 4.73 4.67 -8.98
N SER A 66 5.99 4.38 -8.65
CA SER A 66 6.83 3.48 -9.44
C SER A 66 6.24 2.07 -9.45
N LEU A 67 5.77 1.58 -8.29
CA LEU A 67 5.06 0.30 -8.18
C LEU A 67 3.80 0.28 -9.05
N MET A 68 2.95 1.32 -8.96
CA MET A 68 1.71 1.41 -9.77
C MET A 68 2.01 1.45 -11.27
N LYS A 69 3.07 2.18 -11.68
CA LYS A 69 3.49 2.25 -13.09
C LYS A 69 3.99 0.90 -13.59
N ASP A 70 4.71 0.14 -12.77
CA ASP A 70 5.18 -1.19 -13.13
C ASP A 70 4.01 -2.15 -13.31
N GLU A 71 3.04 -2.15 -12.38
CA GLU A 71 1.81 -2.96 -12.51
C GLU A 71 1.00 -2.57 -13.77
N LEU A 72 0.85 -1.27 -14.02
CA LEU A 72 0.16 -0.78 -15.21
C LEU A 72 0.85 -1.25 -16.50
N LYS A 73 2.18 -1.14 -16.57
CA LYS A 73 2.95 -1.59 -17.74
C LYS A 73 2.80 -3.09 -17.98
N THR A 74 2.80 -3.90 -16.92
CA THR A 74 2.58 -5.34 -17.02
C THR A 74 1.20 -5.64 -17.62
N LYS A 75 0.14 -5.01 -17.10
CA LYS A 75 -1.22 -5.20 -17.64
C LYS A 75 -1.35 -4.73 -19.10
N LEU A 76 -0.75 -3.59 -19.43
CA LEU A 76 -0.74 -3.10 -20.82
C LEU A 76 -0.01 -4.07 -21.75
N LYS A 77 1.12 -4.62 -21.31
CA LYS A 77 1.86 -5.62 -22.07
C LYS A 77 1.03 -6.87 -22.32
N GLU A 78 0.38 -7.40 -21.28
CA GLU A 78 -0.51 -8.57 -21.39
C GLU A 78 -1.62 -8.37 -22.44
N LEU A 79 -2.28 -7.21 -22.41
CA LEU A 79 -3.35 -6.88 -23.37
C LEU A 79 -2.82 -6.70 -24.80
N LEU A 80 -1.61 -6.15 -24.97
CA LEU A 80 -1.04 -5.88 -26.30
C LEU A 80 -0.41 -7.12 -26.93
N GLU A 81 0.00 -8.10 -26.14
CA GLU A 81 0.57 -9.36 -26.59
C GLU A 81 -0.47 -10.49 -26.72
N GLU A 82 -1.73 -10.21 -26.37
CA GLU A 82 -2.85 -11.13 -26.58
C GLU A 82 -3.03 -11.43 -28.09
N PRO A 83 -3.21 -12.70 -28.49
CA PRO A 83 -3.48 -13.02 -29.89
C PRO A 83 -4.79 -12.38 -30.35
N ILE A 84 -4.79 -11.85 -31.58
CA ILE A 84 -6.00 -11.33 -32.23
C ILE A 84 -7.04 -12.45 -32.30
N SER A 85 -8.19 -12.23 -31.69
CA SER A 85 -9.34 -13.12 -31.76
C SER A 85 -10.17 -12.83 -33.01
N GLU A 86 -11.03 -13.76 -33.45
CA GLU A 86 -11.90 -13.51 -34.61
C GLU A 86 -12.97 -12.43 -34.36
N GLU A 87 -13.08 -11.92 -33.13
CA GLU A 87 -14.07 -10.92 -32.70
C GLU A 87 -13.50 -9.49 -32.58
N ASP A 88 -12.20 -9.30 -32.84
CA ASP A 88 -11.51 -7.98 -32.87
C ASP A 88 -11.62 -7.29 -34.24
#